data_AF-A0A945AJ16-F1
#
_entry.id   AF-A0A945AJ16-F1
#
_cell.length_a   1.000
_cell.length_b   1.000
_cell.length_c   1.000
_cell.angle_alpha   90.00
_cell.angle_beta   90.00
_cell.angle_gamma   90.00
#
_symmetry.space_group_name_H-M   'P 1'
#
loop_
_entity.id
_entity.type
_entity.pdbx_description
1 polymer ?
#
loop_
_entity_poly.entity_id
_entity_poly.type
_entity_poly.pdbx_seq_one_letter_code
_entity_poly.pdbx_strand_id
1 'polypeptide(L)' 'MEQSMSRKGNCWDNSPTERFFRSLKSEQLNYENFRTKEAAKLSVIDYLAFYNGKRTHSKLGYKSPLEFECEFHKQQV' A
#
# COMPACT_ATOMS: atom_id res chain seq x y z
N MET A 1 -13.05 16.86 8.13
CA MET A 1 -12.27 16.17 7.08
C MET A 1 -12.81 16.65 5.74
N GLU A 2 -12.05 17.41 4.98
CA GLU A 2 -12.39 17.69 3.59
C GLU A 2 -12.04 16.48 2.72
N GLN A 3 -12.98 16.06 1.88
CA GLN A 3 -12.73 15.00 0.91
C GLN A 3 -11.99 15.60 -0.29
N SER A 4 -10.74 15.18 -0.52
CA SER A 4 -10.03 15.48 -1.75
C SER A 4 -10.54 14.55 -2.85
N MET A 5 -11.54 15.02 -3.60
CA MET A 5 -12.00 14.34 -4.81
C MET A 5 -11.30 14.98 -6.00
N SER A 6 -10.45 14.22 -6.67
CA SER A 6 -9.92 14.65 -7.96
C SER A 6 -11.08 14.85 -8.96
N ARG A 7 -10.91 15.76 -9.94
CA ARG A 7 -11.93 16.01 -10.97
C ARG A 7 -12.28 14.73 -11.73
N LYS A 8 -13.54 14.59 -12.18
CA LYS A 8 -13.97 13.47 -13.03
C LYS A 8 -13.00 13.34 -14.22
N GLY A 9 -12.33 12.18 -14.33
CA GLY A 9 -11.29 11.93 -15.34
C GLY A 9 -9.84 12.07 -14.85
N ASN A 10 -9.60 12.50 -13.61
CA ASN A 10 -8.29 12.55 -12.97
C ASN A 10 -8.19 11.43 -11.92
N CYS A 11 -7.68 10.26 -12.30
CA CYS A 11 -7.56 9.12 -11.37
C CYS A 11 -6.23 9.09 -10.62
N TRP A 12 -5.36 10.09 -10.80
CA TRP A 12 -4.00 10.07 -10.29
C TRP A 12 -3.94 10.02 -8.76
N ASP A 13 -4.89 10.68 -8.08
CA ASP A 13 -4.94 10.70 -6.61
C ASP A 13 -5.43 9.37 -6.01
N ASN A 14 -6.30 8.64 -6.72
CA ASN A 14 -6.86 7.38 -6.23
C ASN A 14 -6.06 6.15 -6.68
N SER A 15 -5.35 6.25 -7.82
CA SER A 15 -4.62 5.13 -8.43
C SER A 15 -3.61 4.43 -7.48
N PRO A 16 -2.82 5.15 -6.65
CA PRO A 16 -1.93 4.51 -5.67
C PRO A 16 -2.71 3.69 -4.64
N THR A 17 -3.81 4.25 -4.13
CA THR A 17 -4.68 3.63 -3.13
C THR A 17 -5.39 2.40 -3.69
N GLU A 18 -5.96 2.49 -4.89
CA GLU A 18 -6.57 1.37 -5.60
C GLU A 18 -5.57 0.22 -5.80
N ARG A 19 -4.34 0.55 -6.21
CA ARG A 19 -3.29 -0.46 -6.42
C ARG A 19 -2.89 -1.15 -5.12
N PHE A 20 -2.81 -0.42 -4.01
CA PHE A 20 -2.57 -1.01 -2.69
C PHE A 20 -3.68 -2.00 -2.32
N PHE A 21 -4.95 -1.58 -2.37
CA PHE A 21 -6.08 -2.43 -1.99
C PHE A 21 -6.24 -3.65 -2.89
N ARG A 22 -5.92 -3.53 -4.18
CA ARG A 22 -5.87 -4.68 -5.08
C ARG A 22 -4.85 -5.70 -4.60
N SER A 23 -3.63 -5.23 -4.28
CA SER A 23 -2.53 -6.09 -3.83
C SER A 23 -2.87 -6.76 -2.49
N LEU A 24 -3.36 -6.01 -1.51
CA LEU A 24 -3.78 -6.53 -0.20
C LEU A 24 -4.80 -7.67 -0.33
N LYS A 25 -5.81 -7.49 -1.19
CA LYS A 25 -6.82 -8.52 -1.44
C LYS A 25 -6.22 -9.75 -2.11
N SER A 26 -5.46 -9.55 -3.19
CA SER A 26 -4.94 -10.67 -3.98
C SER A 26 -3.80 -11.42 -3.32
N GLU A 27 -3.01 -10.78 -2.46
CA GLU A 27 -1.82 -11.38 -1.86
C GLU A 27 -2.09 -11.96 -0.46
N GLN A 28 -3.05 -11.39 0.29
CA GLN A 28 -3.35 -11.81 1.67
C GLN A 28 -4.82 -12.24 1.85
N LEU A 29 -5.76 -11.31 1.67
CA LEU A 29 -7.13 -11.49 2.19
C LEU A 29 -7.94 -12.57 1.46
N ASN A 30 -7.71 -12.78 0.16
CA ASN A 30 -8.46 -13.76 -0.63
C ASN A 30 -8.18 -15.22 -0.21
N TYR A 31 -7.09 -15.47 0.51
CA TYR A 31 -6.67 -16.81 0.94
C TYR A 31 -6.89 -17.06 2.44
N GLU A 32 -7.34 -16.06 3.19
CA GLU A 32 -7.52 -16.15 4.64
C GLU A 32 -8.99 -16.16 5.05
N ASN A 33 -9.33 -17.09 5.95
CA ASN A 33 -10.64 -17.12 6.61
C ASN A 33 -10.48 -16.68 8.06
N PHE A 34 -10.93 -15.48 8.38
CA PHE A 34 -10.82 -14.93 9.73
C PHE A 34 -11.99 -15.36 10.62
N ARG A 35 -11.68 -15.93 11.78
CA ARG A 35 -12.70 -16.28 12.80
C ARG A 35 -13.18 -15.06 13.58
N THR A 36 -12.34 -14.04 13.71
CA THR A 36 -12.64 -12.82 14.48
C THR A 36 -12.19 -11.57 13.72
N LYS A 37 -12.78 -10.43 14.06
CA LYS A 37 -12.41 -9.14 13.47
C LYS A 37 -10.99 -8.73 13.88
N GLU A 38 -10.57 -9.11 15.08
CA GLU A 38 -9.25 -8.84 15.64
C GLU A 38 -8.17 -9.57 14.85
N ALA A 39 -8.41 -10.83 14.47
CA ALA A 39 -7.49 -11.58 13.61
C ALA A 39 -7.35 -10.94 12.23
N ALA A 40 -8.46 -10.49 11.63
CA ALA A 40 -8.42 -9.78 10.35
C ALA A 40 -7.62 -8.47 10.44
N LYS A 41 -7.78 -7.71 11.53
CA LYS A 41 -7.01 -6.47 11.75
C LYS A 41 -5.51 -6.74 11.86
N LEU A 42 -5.11 -7.77 12.63
CA LEU A 42 -3.71 -8.14 12.78
C LEU A 42 -3.09 -8.54 11.43
N SER A 43 -3.78 -9.38 10.66
CA SER A 43 -3.33 -9.76 9.30
C SER A 43 -3.13 -8.54 8.40
N VAL A 44 -4.05 -7.55 8.44
CA VAL A 44 -3.89 -6.29 7.68
C VAL A 44 -2.70 -5.47 8.16
N ILE A 45 -2.45 -5.39 9.47
CA ILE A 45 -1.29 -4.68 10.04
C ILE A 45 0.02 -5.35 9.62
N ASP A 46 0.08 -6.68 9.69
CA ASP A 46 1.25 -7.46 9.29
C ASP A 46 1.52 -7.29 7.79
N TYR A 47 0.48 -7.35 6.97
CA TYR A 47 0.59 -7.09 5.54
C TYR A 47 1.06 -5.66 5.26
N LEU A 48 0.60 -4.65 6.01
CA LEU A 48 1.06 -3.27 5.84
C LEU A 48 2.55 -3.10 6.16
N ALA A 49 3.03 -3.75 7.22
CA ALA A 49 4.45 -3.78 7.56
C ALA A 49 5.28 -4.45 6.45
N PHE A 50 4.80 -5.56 5.89
CA PHE A 50 5.41 -6.22 4.74
C PHE A 50 5.40 -5.32 3.49
N TYR A 51 4.25 -4.72 3.16
CA TYR A 51 4.06 -3.91 1.96
C TYR A 51 5.01 -2.71 1.96
N ASN A 52 5.13 -2.00 3.08
CA ASN A 52 5.97 -0.81 3.17
C ASN A 52 7.45 -1.15 3.30
N GLY A 53 7.80 -2.19 4.07
CA GLY A 53 9.19 -2.47 4.44
C GLY A 53 9.92 -3.50 3.58
N LYS A 54 9.20 -4.35 2.83
CA LYS A 54 9.81 -5.51 2.13
C LYS A 54 9.31 -5.71 0.71
N ARG A 55 8.08 -5.32 0.40
CA ARG A 55 7.49 -5.57 -0.92
C ARG A 55 8.14 -4.70 -1.99
N THR A 56 8.89 -5.32 -2.90
CA THR A 56 9.55 -4.61 -4.00
C THR A 56 8.55 -4.19 -5.08
N HIS A 57 8.73 -3.00 -5.64
CA HIS A 57 7.94 -2.53 -6.79
C HIS A 57 8.83 -2.26 -8.00
N SER A 58 8.52 -2.86 -9.15
CA SER A 58 9.26 -2.64 -10.41
C SER A 58 9.32 -1.17 -10.81
N LYS A 59 8.25 -0.40 -10.60
CA LYS A 59 8.20 1.05 -10.85
C LYS A 59 9.18 1.84 -9.97
N LEU A 60 9.56 1.31 -8.81
CA LEU A 60 10.52 1.92 -7.88
C LEU A 60 11.94 1.37 -8.05
N GLY A 61 12.23 0.69 -9.18
CA GLY A 61 13.54 0.06 -9.38
C GLY A 61 13.76 -1.14 -8.47
N TYR A 62 12.71 -1.93 -8.20
CA TYR A 62 12.72 -3.09 -7.32
C TYR A 62 13.05 -2.77 -5.85
N LYS A 63 12.76 -1.55 -5.41
CA LYS A 63 12.86 -1.11 -4.01
C LYS A 63 11.51 -1.25 -3.31
N SER A 64 11.55 -1.40 -1.98
CA SER A 64 10.38 -1.23 -1.14
C SER A 64 9.94 0.23 -1.06
N PRO A 65 8.67 0.51 -0.73
CA PRO A 65 8.20 1.88 -0.54
C PRO A 65 9.04 2.66 0.48
N LEU A 66 9.40 2.03 1.60
CA LEU A 66 10.20 2.67 2.64
C LEU A 66 11.62 3.02 2.16
N GLU A 67 12.28 2.12 1.44
CA GLU A 67 13.60 2.39 0.86
C GLU A 67 13.56 3.54 -0.14
N PHE A 68 12.55 3.55 -1.01
CA PHE A 68 12.35 4.61 -1.99
C PHE A 68 12.14 5.97 -1.30
N GLU A 69 11.27 6.04 -0.29
CA GLU A 69 11.02 7.25 0.50
C GLU A 69 12.29 7.74 1.22
N CYS A 70 13.06 6.84 1.83
CA CYS A 70 14.31 7.18 2.50
C CYS A 70 15.35 7.76 1.53
N GLU A 71 15.50 7.19 0.34
CA GLU A 71 16.42 7.71 -0.68
C GLU A 71 15.93 9.04 -1.27
N PHE A 72 14.64 9.16 -1.55
CA PHE A 72 14.03 10.38 -2.07
C PHE A 72 14.25 11.56 -1.12
N HIS A 73 14.06 11.35 0.19
CA HIS A 73 14.33 12.40 1.18
C HIS A 73 15.82 12.76 1.30
N LYS A 74 16.75 11.80 1.14
CA LYS A 74 18.19 12.09 1.14
C LYS A 74 18.66 12.94 -0.04
N GLN A 75 17.96 12.87 -1.18
CA GLN A 75 18.30 13.62 -2.40
C GLN A 75 17.74 15.05 -2.40
N GLN A 76 16.83 15.38 -1.47
CA GLN A 76 16.25 16.71 -1.33
C GLN A 76 16.96 17.58 -0.28
N VAL A 77 18.05 17.08 0.30
CA VAL A 77 18.96 17.81 1.20
C VAL A 77 20.28 18.03 0.48
#